data_AF-A0A2N6AL99-F1
#
_entry.id   AF-A0A2N6AL99-F1
#
_cell.length_a   1.000
_cell.length_b   1.000
_cell.length_c   1.000
_cell.angle_alpha   90.00
_cell.angle_beta   90.00
_cell.angle_gamma   90.00
#
_symmetry.space_group_name_H-M   'P 1'
#
loop_
_entity.id
_entity.type
_entity.pdbx_description
1 polymer ?
#
loop_
_entity_poly.entity_id
_entity_poly.type
_entity_poly.pdbx_seq_one_letter_code
_entity_poly.pdbx_strand_id
1 'polypeptide(L)'
;MDRKEFAIPKICGSINGHTIKEVETQFSDAQKNGIDMLEWRIDFMASTNAEFMAKKEEIRDCIKIFEECGKPIILTLRSASEGGLFHGDTAGYFKILKEMVGSFEFCMVDIEYARWIERGNIRADILPFNGSGIIVSHHDFN
;
A
#
# COMPACT_ATOMS: atom_id res chain seq x y z
N MET A 1 7.11 -18.20 -36.09
CA MET A 1 7.54 -17.12 -35.17
C MET A 1 6.32 -16.69 -34.41
N ASP A 2 6.15 -17.17 -33.18
CA ASP A 2 5.07 -16.73 -32.31
C ASP A 2 5.29 -15.27 -31.95
N ARG A 3 4.34 -14.40 -32.32
CA ARG A 3 4.28 -13.06 -31.76
C ARG A 3 4.01 -13.23 -30.27
N LYS A 4 4.97 -12.85 -29.42
CA LYS A 4 4.66 -12.60 -28.02
C LYS A 4 3.61 -11.49 -27.99
N GLU A 5 2.37 -11.84 -27.65
CA GLU A 5 1.37 -10.85 -27.28
C GLU A 5 1.87 -10.17 -26.00
N PHE A 6 2.28 -8.92 -26.12
CA PHE A 6 2.56 -8.11 -24.95
C PHE A 6 1.21 -7.70 -24.37
N ALA A 7 0.96 -8.10 -23.13
CA ALA A 7 -0.21 -7.61 -22.40
C ALA A 7 -0.14 -6.08 -22.30
N ILE A 8 -1.28 -5.43 -22.48
CA ILE A 8 -1.39 -3.97 -22.32
C ILE A 8 -1.09 -3.64 -20.84
N PRO A 9 -0.14 -2.73 -20.54
CA PRO A 9 0.13 -2.30 -19.18
C PRO A 9 -1.13 -1.78 -18.49
N LYS A 10 -1.29 -2.11 -17.21
CA LYS A 10 -2.42 -1.67 -16.39
C LYS A 10 -2.19 -0.26 -15.84
N ILE A 11 -3.25 0.54 -15.79
CA ILE A 11 -3.23 1.89 -15.23
C ILE A 11 -3.53 1.81 -13.73
N CYS A 12 -2.59 2.27 -12.91
CA CYS A 12 -2.73 2.34 -11.45
C CYS A 12 -2.98 3.78 -11.00
N GLY A 13 -4.08 4.01 -10.27
CA GLY A 13 -4.36 5.30 -9.62
C GLY A 13 -3.90 5.29 -8.17
N SER A 14 -3.04 6.24 -7.78
CA SER A 14 -2.54 6.36 -6.40
C SER A 14 -3.46 7.25 -5.56
N ILE A 15 -3.84 6.77 -4.38
CA ILE A 15 -4.62 7.49 -3.36
C ILE A 15 -3.70 7.83 -2.20
N ASN A 16 -3.54 9.12 -1.95
CA ASN A 16 -2.61 9.70 -0.99
C ASN A 16 -3.25 10.81 -0.14
N GLY A 17 -4.55 10.70 0.12
CA GLY A 17 -5.28 11.60 1.02
C GLY A 17 -4.79 11.48 2.47
N HIS A 18 -4.71 12.62 3.16
CA HIS A 18 -4.36 12.71 4.58
C HIS A 18 -5.57 12.56 5.52
N THR A 19 -6.79 12.62 4.96
CA THR A 19 -8.06 12.50 5.67
C THR A 19 -9.02 11.62 4.88
N ILE A 20 -10.05 11.06 5.56
CA ILE A 20 -11.12 10.28 4.89
C ILE A 20 -11.73 11.05 3.71
N LYS A 21 -12.01 12.35 3.89
CA LYS A 21 -12.65 13.18 2.86
C LYS A 21 -11.78 13.32 1.61
N GLU A 22 -10.47 13.45 1.80
CA GLU A 22 -9.52 13.50 0.69
C GLU A 22 -9.44 12.13 0.00
N VAL A 23 -9.38 11.05 0.77
CA VAL A 23 -9.41 9.67 0.24
C VAL A 23 -10.67 9.43 -0.59
N GLU A 24 -11.85 9.81 -0.09
CA GLU A 24 -13.12 9.67 -0.80
C GLU A 24 -13.16 10.47 -2.12
N THR A 25 -12.65 11.71 -2.09
CA THR A 25 -12.58 12.57 -3.27
C THR A 25 -11.65 11.98 -4.32
N GLN A 26 -10.44 11.61 -3.94
CA GLN A 26 -9.44 11.01 -4.83
C GLN A 26 -9.92 9.66 -5.38
N PHE A 27 -10.55 8.84 -4.55
CA PHE A 27 -11.15 7.57 -4.96
C PHE A 27 -12.23 7.78 -6.03
N SER A 28 -13.16 8.70 -5.78
CA SER A 28 -14.22 9.04 -6.74
C SER A 28 -13.66 9.51 -8.08
N ASP A 29 -12.61 10.33 -8.05
CA ASP A 29 -11.97 10.83 -9.28
C ASP A 29 -11.18 9.73 -10.00
N ALA A 30 -10.48 8.85 -9.27
CA ALA A 30 -9.80 7.70 -9.85
C ALA A 30 -10.78 6.76 -10.57
N GLN A 31 -11.96 6.51 -9.99
CA GLN A 31 -13.01 5.72 -10.64
C GLN A 31 -13.49 6.34 -11.95
N LYS A 32 -13.77 7.65 -11.96
CA LYS A 32 -14.19 8.38 -13.18
C LYS A 32 -13.15 8.34 -14.30
N ASN A 33 -11.86 8.30 -13.95
CA ASN A 33 -10.75 8.26 -14.91
C ASN A 33 -10.42 6.86 -15.44
N GLY A 34 -11.16 5.82 -15.04
CA GLY A 34 -11.05 4.49 -15.66
C GLY A 34 -9.80 3.69 -15.28
N ILE A 35 -9.27 3.87 -14.06
CA ILE A 35 -8.12 3.08 -13.56
C ILE A 35 -8.39 1.57 -13.61
N ASP A 36 -7.35 0.77 -13.86
CA ASP A 36 -7.43 -0.71 -13.79
C ASP A 36 -7.26 -1.21 -12.35
N MET A 37 -6.48 -0.49 -11.53
CA MET A 37 -6.17 -0.82 -10.14
C MET A 37 -5.87 0.43 -9.33
N LEU A 38 -5.94 0.29 -8.01
CA LEU A 38 -5.72 1.37 -7.05
C LEU A 38 -4.48 1.06 -6.21
N GLU A 39 -3.62 2.06 -6.01
CA GLU A 39 -2.59 2.01 -4.98
C GLU A 39 -3.03 2.90 -3.82
N TRP A 40 -3.08 2.34 -2.61
CA TRP A 40 -3.27 3.14 -1.41
C TRP A 40 -1.93 3.40 -0.72
N ARG A 41 -1.53 4.67 -0.71
CA ARG A 41 -0.34 5.19 -0.03
C ARG A 41 -0.68 5.54 1.41
N ILE A 42 -0.66 4.54 2.29
CA ILE A 42 -1.05 4.70 3.70
C ILE A 42 -0.06 5.57 4.48
N ASP A 43 1.16 5.79 3.97
CA ASP A 43 2.14 6.71 4.57
C ASP A 43 1.62 8.16 4.67
N PHE A 44 0.65 8.56 3.85
CA PHE A 44 -0.02 9.87 3.95
C PHE A 44 -1.01 9.97 5.11
N MET A 45 -1.65 8.86 5.46
CA MET A 45 -2.53 8.78 6.63
C MET A 45 -1.73 8.60 7.92
N ALA A 46 -0.64 7.82 7.85
CA ALA A 46 0.19 7.49 8.99
C ALA A 46 1.68 7.41 8.63
N SER A 47 2.39 8.48 9.00
CA SER A 47 3.84 8.64 8.81
C SER A 47 4.67 7.88 9.87
N THR A 48 4.05 7.45 10.97
CA THR A 48 4.70 6.73 12.07
C THR A 48 3.80 5.64 12.65
N ASN A 49 4.39 4.71 13.42
CA ASN A 49 3.62 3.71 14.17
C ASN A 49 2.64 4.36 15.17
N ALA A 50 3.04 5.45 15.83
CA ALA A 50 2.18 6.13 16.81
C ALA A 50 0.97 6.77 16.12
N GLU A 51 1.19 7.43 14.97
CA GLU A 51 0.11 8.00 14.17
C GLU A 51 -0.83 6.93 13.62
N PHE A 52 -0.29 5.81 13.13
CA PHE A 52 -1.09 4.66 12.70
C PHE A 52 -2.01 4.15 13.82
N MET A 53 -1.48 4.01 15.04
CA MET A 53 -2.28 3.59 16.20
C MET A 53 -3.36 4.62 16.57
N ALA A 54 -3.06 5.92 16.45
CA ALA A 54 -4.00 7.00 16.77
C ALA A 54 -5.13 7.12 15.74
N LYS A 55 -4.86 6.79 14.46
CA LYS A 55 -5.78 6.93 13.34
C LYS A 55 -6.45 5.62 12.91
N LYS A 56 -6.42 4.56 13.72
CA LYS A 56 -6.96 3.24 13.34
C LYS A 56 -8.41 3.28 12.86
N GLU A 57 -9.28 4.01 13.57
CA GLU A 57 -10.69 4.11 13.17
C GLU A 57 -10.84 4.87 11.84
N GLU A 58 -10.05 5.93 11.64
CA GLU A 58 -10.05 6.68 10.38
C GLU A 58 -9.59 5.83 9.19
N ILE A 59 -8.54 5.03 9.40
CA ILE A 59 -8.01 4.07 8.42
C ILE A 59 -9.06 2.99 8.11
N ARG A 60 -9.82 2.51 9.10
CA ARG A 60 -10.93 1.57 8.89
C ARG A 60 -12.07 2.19 8.10
N ASP A 61 -12.38 3.46 8.32
CA ASP A 61 -13.39 4.15 7.53
C ASP A 61 -12.94 4.33 6.08
N CYS A 62 -11.66 4.57 5.82
CA CYS A 62 -11.10 4.52 4.46
C CYS A 62 -11.25 3.14 3.80
N ILE A 63 -11.04 2.05 4.56
CA ILE A 63 -11.22 0.68 4.04
C ILE A 63 -12.66 0.46 3.54
N LYS A 64 -13.68 0.96 4.26
CA LYS A 64 -15.09 0.84 3.83
C LYS A 64 -15.34 1.50 2.47
N ILE A 65 -14.67 2.62 2.18
CA ILE A 65 -14.73 3.28 0.86
C ILE A 65 -14.16 2.35 -0.22
N PHE A 66 -13.07 1.65 0.08
CA PHE A 66 -12.39 0.78 -0.86
C PHE A 66 -13.11 -0.55 -1.12
N GLU A 67 -13.93 -1.03 -0.19
CA GLU A 67 -14.79 -2.21 -0.39
C GLU A 67 -15.76 -2.01 -1.58
N GLU A 68 -16.15 -0.77 -1.88
CA GLU A 68 -17.01 -0.43 -3.01
C GLU A 68 -16.27 -0.37 -4.37
N CYS A 69 -14.93 -0.42 -4.36
CA CYS A 69 -14.08 -0.23 -5.54
C CYS A 69 -14.27 -1.31 -6.61
N GLY A 70 -14.39 -2.58 -6.19
CA GLY A 70 -14.43 -3.74 -7.08
C GLY A 70 -13.16 -3.95 -7.92
N LYS A 71 -12.11 -3.14 -7.75
CA LYS A 71 -10.82 -3.24 -8.47
C LYS A 71 -9.71 -3.74 -7.54
N PRO A 72 -8.63 -4.35 -8.08
CA PRO A 72 -7.48 -4.76 -7.28
C PRO A 72 -6.83 -3.56 -6.58
N ILE A 73 -6.49 -3.73 -5.30
CA ILE A 73 -5.90 -2.69 -4.46
C ILE A 73 -4.51 -3.11 -3.96
N ILE A 74 -3.52 -2.28 -4.26
CA ILE A 74 -2.15 -2.39 -3.78
C ILE A 74 -2.03 -1.59 -2.49
N LEU A 75 -1.56 -2.23 -1.41
CA LEU A 75 -1.16 -1.53 -0.19
C LEU A 75 0.30 -1.10 -0.29
N THR A 76 0.56 0.20 -0.15
CA THR A 76 1.92 0.75 -0.14
C THR A 76 2.13 1.60 1.10
N LEU A 77 3.12 1.25 1.91
CA LEU A 77 3.67 2.10 2.97
C LEU A 77 5.05 2.55 2.49
N ARG A 78 5.19 3.76 1.95
CA ARG A 78 6.50 4.22 1.43
C ARG A 78 7.29 4.97 2.49
N SER A 79 8.55 4.58 2.68
CA SER A 79 9.47 5.25 3.60
C SER A 79 9.94 6.60 3.08
N ALA A 80 10.29 7.51 4.00
CA ALA A 80 10.91 8.79 3.66
C ALA A 80 12.22 8.65 2.87
N SER A 81 13.00 7.59 3.14
CA SER A 81 14.22 7.28 2.38
C SER A 81 13.96 6.90 0.91
N GLU A 82 12.76 6.43 0.60
CA GLU A 82 12.33 6.12 -0.77
C GLU A 82 11.22 7.11 -1.24
N GLY A 83 11.23 8.35 -0.76
CA GLY A 83 10.35 9.42 -1.26
C GLY A 83 8.89 9.38 -0.76
N GLY A 84 8.61 8.63 0.30
CA GLY A 84 7.33 8.62 1.01
C GLY A 84 7.36 9.46 2.29
N LEU A 85 6.40 9.18 3.18
CA LEU A 85 6.25 9.91 4.45
C LEU A 85 6.52 9.04 5.68
N PHE A 86 6.74 7.73 5.53
CA PHE A 86 6.93 6.85 6.68
C PHE A 86 8.34 6.94 7.27
N HIS A 87 8.44 7.23 8.56
CA HIS A 87 9.70 7.43 9.31
C HIS A 87 10.01 6.30 10.31
N GLY A 88 9.37 5.13 10.18
CA GLY A 88 9.60 3.99 11.09
C GLY A 88 10.66 3.00 10.63
N ASP A 89 11.10 2.16 11.57
CA ASP A 89 12.05 1.06 11.35
C ASP A 89 11.40 -0.14 10.64
N THR A 90 12.20 -1.13 10.26
CA THR A 90 11.74 -2.31 9.52
C THR A 90 10.74 -3.15 10.31
N ALA A 91 10.90 -3.24 11.64
CA ALA A 91 9.93 -3.93 12.49
C ALA A 91 8.56 -3.23 12.50
N GLY A 92 8.54 -1.91 12.68
CA GLY A 92 7.31 -1.12 12.67
C GLY A 92 6.62 -1.11 11.31
N TYR A 93 7.40 -1.01 10.22
CA TYR A 93 6.92 -1.14 8.85
C TYR A 93 6.11 -2.42 8.65
N PHE A 94 6.70 -3.58 8.96
CA PHE A 94 6.03 -4.87 8.79
C PHE A 94 4.87 -5.05 9.76
N LYS A 95 4.92 -4.45 10.96
CA LYS A 95 3.80 -4.47 11.91
C LYS A 95 2.57 -3.78 11.33
N ILE A 96 2.73 -2.61 10.71
CA ILE A 96 1.63 -1.88 10.06
C ILE A 96 1.08 -2.69 8.90
N LEU A 97 1.94 -3.16 7.99
CA LEU A 97 1.49 -3.95 6.83
C LEU A 97 0.72 -5.21 7.26
N LYS A 98 1.20 -5.92 8.29
CA LYS A 98 0.54 -7.11 8.83
C LYS A 98 -0.84 -6.80 9.41
N GLU A 99 -0.98 -5.68 10.11
CA GLU A 99 -2.28 -5.27 10.66
C GLU A 99 -3.26 -4.87 9.54
N MET A 100 -2.76 -4.18 8.51
CA MET A 100 -3.57 -3.78 7.36
C MET A 100 -4.10 -4.98 6.58
N VAL A 101 -3.26 -5.95 6.23
CA VAL A 101 -3.73 -7.16 5.52
C VAL A 101 -4.64 -8.05 6.37
N GLY A 102 -4.61 -7.90 7.70
CA GLY A 102 -5.57 -8.55 8.59
C GLY A 102 -6.93 -7.84 8.63
N SER A 103 -6.99 -6.59 8.17
CA SER A 103 -8.19 -5.75 8.19
C SER A 103 -8.89 -5.65 6.82
N PHE A 104 -8.17 -5.92 5.74
CA PHE A 104 -8.68 -5.84 4.37
C PHE A 104 -7.89 -6.76 3.42
N GLU A 105 -8.59 -7.34 2.44
CA GLU A 105 -7.98 -8.22 1.43
C GLU A 105 -7.34 -7.41 0.30
N PHE A 106 -6.10 -6.97 0.53
CA PHE A 106 -5.30 -6.32 -0.52
C PHE A 106 -4.87 -7.33 -1.58
N CYS A 107 -4.96 -6.96 -2.85
CA CYS A 107 -4.52 -7.84 -3.94
C CYS A 107 -3.00 -8.00 -3.94
N MET A 108 -2.29 -6.93 -3.58
CA MET A 108 -0.83 -6.91 -3.50
C MET A 108 -0.37 -5.99 -2.37
N VAL A 109 0.80 -6.28 -1.83
CA VAL A 109 1.50 -5.43 -0.87
C VAL A 109 2.86 -5.05 -1.44
N ASP A 110 3.14 -3.75 -1.45
CA ASP A 110 4.46 -3.23 -1.77
C ASP A 110 5.42 -3.41 -0.57
N ILE A 111 6.60 -3.94 -0.85
CA ILE A 111 7.67 -4.13 0.13
C ILE A 111 8.96 -3.58 -0.46
N GLU A 112 9.52 -2.58 0.23
CA GLU A 112 10.84 -2.03 -0.10
C GLU A 112 11.93 -3.12 -0.07
N TYR A 113 12.77 -3.17 -1.10
CA TYR A 113 13.81 -4.18 -1.28
C TYR A 113 14.77 -4.21 -0.09
N ALA A 114 15.19 -3.04 0.40
CA ALA A 114 16.08 -2.94 1.56
C ALA A 114 15.44 -3.61 2.80
N ARG A 115 14.17 -3.29 3.07
CA ARG A 115 13.41 -3.88 4.20
C ARG A 115 13.14 -5.36 4.00
N TRP A 116 12.87 -5.78 2.76
CA TRP A 116 12.77 -7.19 2.41
C TRP A 116 14.05 -7.93 2.81
N ILE A 117 15.23 -7.44 2.46
CA ILE A 117 16.50 -8.10 2.83
C ILE A 117 16.71 -8.11 4.35
N GLU A 118 16.47 -6.99 5.04
CA GLU A 118 16.66 -6.90 6.51
C GLU A 118 15.75 -7.83 7.31
N ARG A 119 14.57 -8.17 6.76
CA ARG A 119 13.54 -8.96 7.41
C ARG A 119 14.04 -10.30 7.96
N GLY A 120 14.99 -10.93 7.28
CA GLY A 120 15.56 -12.23 7.67
C GLY A 120 16.34 -12.17 8.98
N ASN A 121 16.91 -11.00 9.30
CA ASN A 121 17.71 -10.80 10.50
C ASN A 121 16.86 -10.52 11.75
N ILE A 122 15.65 -9.99 11.57
CA ILE A 122 14.79 -9.56 12.69
C ILE A 122 13.80 -10.64 13.16
N ARG A 123 13.86 -11.87 12.62
CA ARG A 123 12.93 -12.99 12.91
C ARG A 123 11.47 -12.54 12.91
N ALA A 124 11.14 -11.56 12.09
CA ALA A 124 9.77 -11.15 11.92
C ALA A 124 9.13 -12.24 11.06
N ASP A 125 8.26 -13.04 11.66
CA ASP A 125 7.39 -13.99 10.97
C ASP A 125 6.40 -13.18 10.09
N ILE A 126 6.90 -12.78 8.91
CA ILE A 126 6.30 -11.74 8.05
C ILE A 126 5.28 -12.29 7.06
N LEU A 127 5.14 -13.61 6.94
CA LEU A 127 4.18 -14.17 6.00
C LEU A 127 3.29 -15.20 6.68
N PRO A 128 1.97 -15.07 6.46
CA PRO A 128 1.47 -14.82 5.12
C PRO A 128 0.61 -13.55 5.01
N PHE A 129 0.94 -12.67 4.06
CA PHE A 129 -0.05 -11.82 3.38
C PHE A 129 -1.01 -12.77 2.64
N ASN A 130 -1.85 -13.49 3.38
CA ASN A 130 -2.66 -14.62 2.93
C ASN A 130 -3.41 -14.26 1.63
N GLY A 131 -2.92 -14.77 0.50
CA GLY A 131 -3.53 -14.55 -0.82
C GLY A 131 -3.04 -13.29 -1.57
N SER A 132 -2.41 -12.33 -0.90
CA SER A 132 -1.89 -11.12 -1.57
C SER A 132 -0.59 -11.41 -2.34
N GLY A 133 -0.47 -10.85 -3.54
CA GLY A 133 0.80 -10.76 -4.24
C GLY A 133 1.80 -9.82 -3.53
N ILE A 134 3.08 -9.94 -3.86
CA ILE A 134 4.12 -9.06 -3.31
C ILE A 134 4.77 -8.31 -4.46
N ILE A 135 4.83 -6.99 -4.34
CA ILE A 135 5.65 -6.12 -5.19
C ILE A 135 6.90 -5.80 -4.40
N VAL A 136 8.07 -6.24 -4.86
CA VAL A 136 9.34 -5.83 -4.26
C VAL A 136 9.84 -4.61 -5.02
N SER A 137 9.97 -3.48 -4.33
CA SER A 137 10.25 -2.19 -4.95
C SER A 137 11.52 -1.52 -4.44
N HIS A 138 12.04 -0.57 -5.21
CA HIS A 138 13.17 0.26 -4.82
C HIS A 138 13.05 1.59 -5.57
N HIS A 139 13.37 2.69 -4.89
CA HIS A 139 13.30 4.02 -5.46
C HIS A 139 14.55 4.82 -5.10
N ASP A 140 15.12 5.49 -6.08
CA ASP A 140 16.21 6.45 -5.91
C ASP A 140 15.69 7.83 -6.31
N PHE A 141 15.75 8.78 -5.38
CA PHE A 141 15.28 10.17 -5.54
C PHE A 141 16.44 11.17 -5.56
N ASN A 142 17.69 10.70 -5.61
CA ASN A 142 18.89 11.55 -5.73
C ASN A 142 19.26 11.87 -7.18
#